data_AF-A0A1T1DY28-F1
#
_entry.id   AF-A0A1T1DY28-F1
#
_cell.length_a   1.000
_cell.length_b   1.000
_cell.length_c   1.000
_cell.angle_alpha   90.00
_cell.angle_beta   90.00
_cell.angle_gamma   90.00
#
_symmetry.space_group_name_H-M   'P 1'
#
loop_
_entity.id
_entity.type
_entity.pdbx_description
1 polymer ?
#
loop_
_entity_poly.entity_id
_entity_poly.type
_entity_poly.pdbx_seq_one_letter_code
_entity_poly.pdbx_strand_id
1 'polypeptide(L)' 'MNDEKHRSNNNSGANTDDNFVSDGFVFIREFRHWRSKEIIKASDYGHKYFRIPIGKRKKKK' A
#
# COMPACT_ATOMS: atom_id res chain seq x y z
N MET A 1 27.63 -0.42 29.72
CA MET A 1 26.39 0.19 29.21
C MET A 1 26.66 0.63 27.78
N ASN A 2 26.39 -0.25 26.80
CA ASN A 2 26.46 0.10 25.39
C ASN A 2 25.12 -0.31 24.74
N ASP A 3 24.25 0.66 24.53
CA ASP A 3 22.99 0.51 23.81
C ASP A 3 23.24 0.51 22.30
N GLU A 4 23.51 -0.65 21.72
CA GLU A 4 23.60 -0.81 20.26
C GLU A 4 22.24 -1.26 19.71
N LYS A 5 21.44 -0.27 19.32
CA LYS A 5 20.15 -0.43 18.63
C LYS A 5 20.40 -1.03 17.23
N HIS A 6 20.44 -2.35 17.13
CA HIS A 6 20.27 -3.03 15.85
C HIS A 6 18.81 -2.91 15.39
N ARG A 7 18.48 -1.78 14.75
CA ARG A 7 17.30 -1.65 13.88
C ARG A 7 17.60 -2.35 12.54
N SER A 8 17.71 -3.67 12.59
CA SER A 8 17.68 -4.50 11.38
C SER A 8 16.21 -4.75 11.03
N ASN A 9 15.56 -3.77 10.41
CA ASN A 9 14.27 -3.98 9.75
C ASN A 9 14.55 -4.53 8.34
N ASN A 10 15.18 -5.70 8.30
CA ASN A 10 15.42 -6.45 7.07
C ASN A 10 14.10 -7.08 6.62
N ASN A 11 13.33 -6.26 5.92
CA ASN A 11 12.75 -6.53 4.61
C ASN A 11 12.98 -7.97 4.13
N SER A 12 12.16 -8.91 4.59
CA SER A 12 12.19 -10.31 4.16
C SER A 12 10.77 -10.82 4.10
N GLY A 13 10.18 -10.67 2.92
CA GLY A 13 8.79 -11.01 2.64
C GLY A 13 8.35 -10.43 1.31
N ALA A 14 9.05 -10.78 0.23
CA ALA A 14 8.56 -10.58 -1.11
C ALA A 14 7.32 -11.47 -1.34
N ASN A 15 6.16 -11.04 -0.84
CA ASN A 15 4.87 -11.52 -1.31
C ASN A 15 4.46 -10.66 -2.50
N THR A 16 4.08 -11.29 -3.60
CA THR A 16 3.88 -10.64 -4.90
C THR A 16 2.50 -9.97 -4.98
N ASP A 17 1.93 -9.60 -3.82
CA ASP A 17 0.53 -9.21 -3.61
C ASP A 17 0.39 -7.98 -2.68
N ASP A 18 1.49 -7.40 -2.21
CA ASP A 18 1.43 -6.34 -1.21
C ASP A 18 1.26 -4.96 -1.84
N ASN A 19 0.04 -4.41 -1.69
CA ASN A 19 -0.18 -2.98 -1.79
C ASN A 19 0.84 -2.26 -0.88
N PHE A 20 1.59 -1.31 -1.43
CA PHE A 20 2.64 -0.62 -0.69
C PHE A 20 2.29 0.85 -0.46
N VAL A 21 2.80 1.41 0.63
CA VAL A 21 2.56 2.80 1.00
C VAL A 21 3.86 3.57 0.84
N SER A 22 3.83 4.68 0.10
CA SER A 22 4.97 5.61 -0.04
C SER A 22 4.47 7.05 -0.13
N ASP A 23 5.18 7.97 0.52
CA ASP A 23 4.97 9.44 0.44
C ASP A 23 3.52 9.91 0.68
N GLY A 24 2.79 9.25 1.58
CA GLY A 24 1.38 9.59 1.86
C GLY A 24 0.40 9.10 0.80
N PHE A 25 0.83 8.20 -0.08
CA PHE A 25 -0.01 7.50 -1.05
C PHE A 25 0.00 6.00 -0.78
N VAL A 26 -1.14 5.36 -1.00
CA VAL A 26 -1.24 3.91 -1.15
C VAL A 26 -1.17 3.59 -2.63
N PHE A 27 -0.34 2.63 -2.99
CA PHE A 27 -0.24 2.08 -4.33
C PHE A 27 -0.89 0.70 -4.32
N ILE A 28 -2.00 0.59 -5.05
CA ILE A 28 -2.84 -0.61 -5.06
C ILE A 28 -2.73 -1.31 -6.41
N ARG A 29 -2.38 -2.60 -6.40
CA ARG A 29 -2.30 -3.41 -7.63
C ARG A 29 -3.61 -4.10 -7.94
N GLU A 30 -4.34 -4.50 -6.92
CA GLU A 30 -5.68 -5.06 -7.06
C GLU A 30 -6.57 -4.65 -5.88
N PHE A 31 -7.86 -4.46 -6.15
CA PHE A 31 -8.83 -4.20 -5.10
C PHE A 31 -10.16 -4.87 -5.42
N ARG A 32 -10.89 -5.24 -4.36
CA ARG A 32 -12.25 -5.75 -4.50
C ARG A 32 -13.21 -4.59 -4.69
N HIS A 33 -13.90 -4.56 -5.81
CA HIS A 33 -14.92 -3.56 -6.08
C HIS A 33 -16.10 -3.71 -5.10
N TRP A 34 -16.51 -2.63 -4.48
CA TRP A 34 -17.46 -2.66 -3.36
C TRP A 34 -18.85 -3.16 -3.76
N ARG A 35 -19.27 -2.84 -5.00
CA ARG A 35 -20.60 -3.15 -5.55
C ARG A 35 -20.64 -4.52 -6.23
N SER A 36 -19.71 -4.81 -7.16
CA SER A 36 -19.71 -6.08 -7.91
C SER A 36 -19.01 -7.22 -7.19
N LYS A 37 -18.25 -6.94 -6.12
CA LYS A 37 -17.40 -7.92 -5.39
C LYS A 37 -16.30 -8.56 -6.22
N GLU A 38 -16.11 -8.12 -7.46
CA GLU A 38 -15.05 -8.60 -8.34
C GLU A 38 -13.71 -8.01 -7.92
N ILE A 39 -12.64 -8.76 -8.21
CA ILE A 39 -11.27 -8.29 -8.04
C ILE A 39 -10.90 -7.54 -9.31
N ILE A 40 -10.68 -6.24 -9.17
CA ILE A 40 -10.19 -5.37 -10.24
C ILE A 40 -8.68 -5.26 -10.10
N LYS A 41 -7.94 -5.60 -11.18
CA LYS A 41 -6.49 -5.44 -11.23
C LYS A 41 -6.12 -4.19 -12.02
N ALA A 42 -5.10 -3.48 -11.56
CA ALA A 42 -4.57 -2.31 -12.26
C ALA A 42 -4.06 -2.66 -13.67
N SER A 43 -3.52 -3.88 -13.83
CA SER A 43 -3.02 -4.41 -15.10
C SER A 43 -4.09 -4.47 -16.18
N ASP A 44 -5.34 -4.74 -15.80
CA ASP A 44 -6.46 -4.87 -16.76
C ASP A 44 -6.78 -3.54 -17.43
N TYR A 45 -6.36 -2.43 -16.80
CA TYR A 45 -6.49 -1.06 -17.30
C TYR A 45 -5.17 -0.53 -17.87
N GLY A 46 -4.15 -1.38 -18.04
CA GLY A 46 -2.82 -0.98 -18.52
C GLY A 46 -1.98 -0.22 -17.50
N HIS A 47 -2.37 -0.21 -16.22
CA HIS A 47 -1.64 0.44 -15.14
C HIS A 47 -0.85 -0.57 -14.31
N LYS A 48 0.31 -0.15 -13.79
CA LYS A 48 1.07 -0.98 -12.83
C LYS A 48 0.42 -0.98 -11.44
N TYR A 49 -0.21 0.13 -11.07
CA TYR A 49 -0.88 0.34 -9.78
C TYR A 49 -1.82 1.55 -9.86
N PHE A 50 -2.82 1.58 -8.99
CA PHE A 50 -3.63 2.76 -8.69
C PHE A 50 -2.98 3.54 -7.55
N ARG A 51 -2.80 4.84 -7.73
CA ARG A 51 -2.27 5.74 -6.69
C ARG A 51 -3.42 6.40 -5.95
N ILE A 52 -3.59 6.05 -4.68
CA ILE A 52 -4.63 6.62 -3.82
C ILE A 52 -3.98 7.54 -2.79
N PRO A 53 -4.29 8.84 -2.79
CA PRO A 53 -3.83 9.72 -1.72
C PRO A 53 -4.46 9.28 -0.40
N ILE A 54 -3.62 9.03 0.61
CA ILE A 54 -4.08 8.94 2.00
C ILE A 54 -4.37 10.39 2.40
N GLY A 55 -5.53 10.91 1.99
CA GLY A 55 -5.93 12.26 2.35
C GLY A 55 -5.75 12.41 3.86
N LYS A 56 -5.04 13.47 4.28
CA LYS A 56 -4.98 13.83 5.70
C LYS A 56 -6.42 13.87 6.16
N ARG A 57 -6.87 12.87 6.95
CA ARG A 57 -8.21 12.87 7.54
C ARG A 57 -8.35 14.26 8.13
N LYS A 58 -9.22 15.11 7.55
CA LYS A 58 -9.52 16.39 8.16
C LYS A 58 -10.07 16.02 9.53
N LYS A 59 -9.26 16.17 10.59
CA LYS A 59 -9.75 16.05 11.96
C LYS A 59 -10.88 17.08 12.02
N LYS A 60 -12.13 16.60 12.09
CA LYS A 60 -13.23 17.48 12.49
C LYS A 60 -12.80 18.05 13.84
N LYS A 61 -12.59 19.37 13.89
CA LYS A 61 -12.53 20.11 15.15
C LYS A 61 -13.89 20.07 15.80
#